data_AF-A0A958E0U3-F1
#
_entry.id   AF-A0A958E0U3-F1
#
_cell.length_a   1.000
_cell.length_b   1.000
_cell.length_c   1.000
_cell.angle_alpha   90.00
_cell.angle_beta   90.00
_cell.angle_gamma   90.00
#
_symmetry.space_group_name_H-M   'P 1'
#
loop_
_entity.id
_entity.type
_entity.pdbx_description
1 polymer ?
#
loop_
_entity_poly.entity_id
_entity_poly.type
_entity_poly.pdbx_seq_one_letter_code
_entity_poly.pdbx_strand_id
1 'polypeptide(L)'
;LKEALVALQKTSPEITTAEIDSILNIYETIFDHQSFTGRSGTFYKYEGLGSIYWHMVSKLLLAVQDTFYRAVEAKAHPSVLEKLRSHYYDIREGIGIHKNPELYGAFTTDAYSHTPENSGAQQPGMTGQVKEDILSRFGEFGVVVRDSKITFIPALLKKDEFLKASKIFDYYDVNNKKQSLTLNQGMLAFTICQVPVVFILAKENTVFVTMKDGSAIEMDGMEIDTALSQSIFQREDTVRIVRVSIDV
;
A
#
# COMPACT_ATOMS: atom_id res chain seq x y z
N LEU A 1 45.35 6.44 1.73
CA LEU A 1 46.44 7.01 0.88
C LEU A 1 47.24 8.09 1.60
N LYS A 2 46.62 9.20 2.03
CA LYS A 2 47.33 10.32 2.71
C LYS A 2 48.25 9.89 3.85
N GLU A 3 47.78 9.02 4.73
CA GLU A 3 48.57 8.49 5.85
C GLU A 3 49.86 7.79 5.38
N ALA A 4 49.78 6.97 4.33
CA ALA A 4 50.93 6.27 3.76
C ALA A 4 51.94 7.23 3.12
N LEU A 5 51.46 8.26 2.42
CA LEU A 5 52.33 9.29 1.81
C LEU A 5 53.04 10.12 2.88
N VAL A 6 52.35 10.47 3.98
CA VAL A 6 52.96 11.17 5.13
C VAL A 6 53.99 10.28 5.84
N ALA A 7 53.74 8.97 5.94
CA ALA A 7 54.71 8.04 6.49
C ALA A 7 55.97 7.94 5.61
N LEU A 8 55.80 7.89 4.29
CA LEU A 8 56.89 7.84 3.32
C LEU A 8 57.74 9.11 3.32
N GLN A 9 57.12 10.29 3.41
CA GLN A 9 57.83 11.57 3.50
C GLN A 9 58.80 11.65 4.68
N LYS A 10 58.54 10.93 5.79
CA LYS A 10 59.46 10.87 6.94
C LYS A 10 60.76 10.14 6.63
N THR A 11 60.73 9.18 5.71
CA THR A 11 61.91 8.37 5.31
C THR A 11 62.53 8.84 4.00
N SER A 12 61.81 9.64 3.22
CA SER A 12 62.18 10.18 1.92
C SER A 12 61.96 11.71 1.90
N PRO A 13 62.90 12.51 2.43
CA PRO A 13 62.75 13.96 2.57
C PRO A 13 62.69 14.72 1.24
N GLU A 14 63.03 14.07 0.11
CA GLU A 14 62.84 14.58 -1.24
C GLU A 14 61.37 14.74 -1.65
N ILE A 15 60.45 14.02 -0.99
CA ILE A 15 59.01 14.10 -1.28
C ILE A 15 58.43 15.36 -0.66
N THR A 16 57.91 16.25 -1.51
CA THR A 16 57.30 17.51 -1.10
C THR A 16 55.81 17.38 -0.80
N THR A 17 55.26 18.31 -0.01
CA THR A 17 53.81 18.39 0.22
C THR A 17 53.03 18.62 -1.09
N ALA A 18 53.59 19.39 -2.04
CA ALA A 18 52.95 19.63 -3.33
C ALA A 18 52.81 18.35 -4.18
N GLU A 19 53.81 17.46 -4.14
CA GLU A 19 53.73 16.15 -4.79
C GLU A 19 52.69 15.25 -4.12
N ILE A 20 52.60 15.27 -2.79
CA ILE A 20 51.55 14.56 -2.06
C ILE A 20 50.17 15.04 -2.51
N ASP A 21 49.94 16.35 -2.55
CA ASP A 21 48.65 16.93 -2.99
C ASP A 21 48.36 16.57 -4.45
N SER A 22 49.36 16.60 -5.34
CA SER A 22 49.21 16.17 -6.73
C SER A 22 48.80 14.68 -6.82
N ILE A 23 49.41 13.80 -6.02
CA ILE A 23 49.06 12.38 -5.98
C ILE A 23 47.63 12.17 -5.43
N LEU A 24 47.25 12.91 -4.39
CA LEU A 24 45.88 12.86 -3.85
C LEU A 24 44.85 13.32 -4.89
N ASN A 25 45.16 14.35 -5.68
CA ASN A 25 44.30 14.80 -6.77
C ASN A 25 44.17 13.78 -7.90
N ILE A 26 45.26 13.08 -8.26
CA ILE A 26 45.21 11.95 -9.22
C ILE A 26 44.35 10.82 -8.67
N TYR A 27 44.55 10.47 -7.40
CA TYR A 27 43.73 9.45 -6.73
C TYR A 27 42.25 9.83 -6.77
N GLU A 28 41.90 11.09 -6.46
CA GLU A 28 40.52 11.56 -6.58
C GLU A 28 40.01 11.50 -8.00
N THR A 29 40.81 11.89 -9.00
CA THR A 29 40.40 11.83 -10.42
C THR A 29 40.12 10.40 -10.88
N ILE A 30 40.83 9.40 -10.35
CA ILE A 30 40.64 7.99 -10.69
C ILE A 30 39.40 7.41 -10.00
N PHE A 31 39.18 7.74 -8.74
CA PHE A 31 38.14 7.11 -7.92
C PHE A 31 36.83 7.90 -7.83
N ASP A 32 36.85 9.20 -8.11
CA ASP A 32 35.72 10.12 -8.03
C ASP A 32 34.92 9.96 -6.73
N HIS A 33 35.62 9.95 -5.60
CA HIS A 33 34.99 9.78 -4.29
C HIS A 33 34.05 10.94 -3.94
N GLN A 34 34.23 12.12 -4.53
CA GLN A 34 33.29 13.24 -4.41
C GLN A 34 31.88 12.90 -4.91
N SER A 35 31.75 11.97 -5.85
CA SER A 35 30.46 11.46 -6.33
C SER A 35 29.87 10.34 -5.47
N PHE A 36 30.55 9.89 -4.41
CA PHE A 36 30.04 8.85 -3.52
C PHE A 36 28.88 9.37 -2.66
N THR A 37 27.67 8.90 -2.98
CA THR A 37 26.43 9.26 -2.26
C THR A 37 26.08 8.29 -1.12
N GLY A 38 26.91 7.28 -0.88
CA GLY A 38 26.66 6.20 0.07
C GLY A 38 26.67 4.83 -0.61
N ARG A 39 26.39 3.77 0.18
CA ARG A 39 26.54 2.38 -0.26
C ARG A 39 25.59 1.93 -1.37
N SER A 40 24.52 2.68 -1.67
CA SER A 40 23.48 2.29 -2.63
C SER A 40 24.04 2.01 -4.02
N GLY A 41 25.01 2.79 -4.47
CA GLY A 41 25.69 2.62 -5.76
C GLY A 41 26.81 1.59 -5.76
N THR A 42 27.10 0.92 -4.64
CA THR A 42 28.32 0.09 -4.50
C THR A 42 28.03 -1.35 -4.06
N PHE A 43 26.77 -1.78 -4.07
CA PHE A 43 26.36 -3.16 -3.79
C PHE A 43 25.05 -3.52 -4.54
N TYR A 44 24.66 -4.80 -4.52
CA TYR A 44 23.65 -5.37 -5.44
C TYR A 44 22.44 -6.01 -4.73
N LYS A 45 22.12 -5.59 -3.50
CA LYS A 45 21.00 -6.10 -2.69
C LYS A 45 20.53 -5.03 -1.70
N TYR A 46 19.46 -5.29 -0.95
CA TYR A 46 18.83 -4.28 -0.09
C TYR A 46 18.45 -3.04 -0.90
N GLU A 47 18.95 -1.85 -0.55
CA GLU A 47 18.75 -0.59 -1.29
C GLU A 47 19.72 -0.43 -2.47
N GLY A 48 20.46 -1.48 -2.83
CA GLY A 48 21.51 -1.46 -3.83
C GLY A 48 21.03 -1.50 -5.27
N LEU A 49 22.00 -1.49 -6.18
CA LEU A 49 21.78 -1.58 -7.61
C LEU A 49 20.98 -2.84 -7.97
N GLY A 50 19.98 -2.66 -8.85
CA GLY A 50 19.15 -3.77 -9.36
C GLY A 50 18.16 -4.35 -8.34
N SER A 51 17.99 -3.74 -7.17
CA SER A 51 17.12 -4.27 -6.11
C SER A 51 15.83 -3.46 -5.97
N ILE A 52 14.68 -4.14 -6.04
CA ILE A 52 13.37 -3.53 -5.78
C ILE A 52 13.18 -3.46 -4.27
N TYR A 53 12.96 -2.26 -3.73
CA TYR A 53 12.63 -2.07 -2.31
C TYR A 53 11.12 -1.85 -2.12
N TRP A 54 10.41 -2.88 -1.70
CA TRP A 54 8.94 -2.97 -1.82
C TRP A 54 8.16 -1.94 -1.02
N HIS A 55 8.70 -1.49 0.12
CA HIS A 55 8.06 -0.41 0.88
C HIS A 55 7.93 0.88 0.05
N MET A 56 8.92 1.21 -0.78
CA MET A 56 8.85 2.41 -1.62
C MET A 56 7.86 2.24 -2.79
N VAL A 57 7.76 1.03 -3.34
CA VAL A 57 6.76 0.72 -4.38
C VAL A 57 5.34 0.81 -3.82
N SER A 58 5.12 0.36 -2.59
CA SER A 58 3.81 0.42 -1.93
C SER A 58 3.44 1.86 -1.55
N LYS A 59 4.43 2.71 -1.22
CA LYS A 59 4.22 4.17 -1.12
C LYS A 59 3.81 4.80 -2.45
N LEU A 60 4.43 4.38 -3.55
CA LEU A 60 4.07 4.83 -4.88
C LEU A 60 2.64 4.41 -5.23
N LEU A 61 2.25 3.17 -4.93
CA LEU A 61 0.87 2.67 -5.10
C LEU A 61 -0.14 3.58 -4.40
N LEU A 62 0.08 3.85 -3.11
CA LEU A 62 -0.77 4.72 -2.30
C LEU A 62 -0.81 6.15 -2.85
N ALA A 63 0.34 6.72 -3.24
CA ALA A 63 0.39 8.07 -3.82
C ALA A 63 -0.37 8.18 -5.16
N VAL A 64 -0.32 7.15 -6.00
CA VAL A 64 -1.10 7.08 -7.25
C VAL A 64 -2.59 6.96 -6.94
N GLN A 65 -2.97 6.18 -5.93
CA GLN A 65 -4.36 6.10 -5.47
C GLN A 65 -4.90 7.45 -4.99
N ASP A 66 -4.16 8.14 -4.12
CA ASP A 66 -4.53 9.48 -3.64
C ASP A 66 -4.68 10.46 -4.80
N THR A 67 -3.76 10.38 -5.78
CA THR A 67 -3.81 11.20 -7.00
C THR A 67 -5.06 10.88 -7.83
N PHE A 68 -5.43 9.61 -7.97
CA PHE A 68 -6.64 9.18 -8.63
C PHE A 68 -7.89 9.77 -7.96
N TYR A 69 -8.02 9.65 -6.64
CA TYR A 69 -9.19 10.18 -5.93
C TYR A 69 -9.27 11.72 -5.96
N ARG A 70 -8.14 12.42 -5.88
CA ARG A 70 -8.11 13.87 -6.12
C ARG A 70 -8.60 14.25 -7.51
N ALA A 71 -8.26 13.46 -8.53
CA ALA A 71 -8.73 13.67 -9.90
C ALA A 71 -10.24 13.39 -10.04
N VAL A 72 -10.76 12.38 -9.34
CA VAL A 72 -12.21 12.10 -9.27
C VAL A 72 -12.95 13.29 -8.66
N GLU A 73 -12.48 13.82 -7.54
CA GLU A 73 -13.08 14.98 -6.87
C GLU A 73 -13.03 16.24 -7.73
N ALA A 74 -11.92 16.46 -8.43
CA ALA A 74 -11.76 17.56 -9.36
C ALA A 74 -12.57 17.38 -10.67
N LYS A 75 -13.33 16.29 -10.81
CA LYS A 75 -14.09 15.93 -12.02
C LYS A 75 -13.21 15.95 -13.27
N ALA A 76 -11.99 15.42 -13.15
CA ALA A 76 -11.05 15.35 -14.25
C ALA A 76 -11.63 14.58 -15.44
N HIS A 77 -11.12 14.87 -16.63
CA HIS A 77 -11.57 14.23 -17.86
C HIS A 77 -11.43 12.68 -17.77
N PRO A 78 -12.38 11.88 -18.28
CA PRO A 78 -12.34 10.41 -18.15
C PRO A 78 -11.04 9.75 -18.61
N SER A 79 -10.40 10.29 -19.66
CA SER A 79 -9.10 9.76 -20.14
C SER A 79 -7.95 9.94 -19.14
N VAL A 80 -8.00 10.94 -18.26
CA VAL A 80 -7.01 11.13 -17.19
C VAL A 80 -7.25 10.10 -16.09
N LEU A 81 -8.52 9.92 -15.69
CA LEU A 81 -8.90 8.91 -14.69
C LEU A 81 -8.50 7.50 -15.13
N GLU A 82 -8.72 7.17 -16.40
CA GLU A 82 -8.36 5.86 -16.94
C GLU A 82 -6.84 5.61 -16.91
N LYS A 83 -6.03 6.63 -17.26
CA LYS A 83 -4.57 6.51 -17.18
C LYS A 83 -4.07 6.33 -15.74
N LEU A 84 -4.61 7.11 -14.80
CA LEU A 84 -4.27 6.98 -13.38
C LEU A 84 -4.66 5.60 -12.83
N ARG A 85 -5.85 5.11 -13.20
CA ARG A 85 -6.33 3.77 -12.87
C ARG A 85 -5.42 2.68 -13.44
N SER A 86 -4.98 2.81 -14.69
CA SER A 86 -4.05 1.87 -15.31
C SER A 86 -2.74 1.82 -14.52
N HIS A 87 -2.13 2.98 -14.24
CA HIS A 87 -0.89 3.03 -13.45
C HIS A 87 -1.08 2.42 -12.06
N TYR A 88 -2.20 2.69 -11.39
CA TYR A 88 -2.52 2.09 -10.11
C TYR A 88 -2.49 0.55 -10.18
N TYR A 89 -3.19 -0.04 -11.14
CA TYR A 89 -3.25 -1.49 -11.26
C TYR A 89 -1.95 -2.11 -11.77
N ASP A 90 -1.18 -1.43 -12.62
CA ASP A 90 0.14 -1.89 -13.06
C ASP A 90 1.11 -1.98 -11.88
N ILE A 91 1.12 -0.97 -11.00
CA ILE A 91 1.93 -0.98 -9.78
C ILE A 91 1.45 -2.09 -8.83
N ARG A 92 0.12 -2.20 -8.62
CA ARG A 92 -0.47 -3.24 -7.75
C ARG A 92 -0.12 -4.64 -8.22
N GLU A 93 -0.17 -4.90 -9.52
CA GLU A 93 0.23 -6.19 -10.09
C GLU A 93 1.75 -6.43 -9.93
N GLY A 94 2.53 -5.35 -10.02
CA GLY A 94 3.96 -5.34 -9.70
C GLY A 94 4.31 -5.82 -8.29
N ILE A 95 3.49 -5.50 -7.27
CA ILE A 95 3.67 -5.97 -5.87
C ILE A 95 3.70 -7.51 -5.81
N GLY A 96 2.90 -8.18 -6.65
CA GLY A 96 3.15 -9.58 -7.00
C GLY A 96 2.35 -10.65 -6.26
N ILE A 97 1.22 -10.31 -5.63
CA ILE A 97 0.33 -11.30 -4.98
C ILE A 97 -0.11 -12.41 -5.96
N HIS A 98 -0.28 -12.08 -7.24
CA HIS A 98 -0.70 -13.02 -8.29
C HIS A 98 0.45 -13.61 -9.12
N LYS A 99 1.72 -13.33 -8.76
CA LYS A 99 2.87 -13.89 -9.49
C LYS A 99 2.97 -15.40 -9.27
N ASN A 100 3.68 -16.07 -10.18
CA ASN A 100 4.12 -17.44 -9.94
C ASN A 100 5.08 -17.44 -8.71
N PRO A 101 4.92 -18.36 -7.74
CA PRO A 101 5.84 -18.48 -6.60
C PRO A 101 7.32 -18.63 -6.99
N GLU A 102 7.64 -19.24 -8.13
CA GLU A 102 9.01 -19.33 -8.64
C GLU A 102 9.57 -17.95 -9.03
N LEU A 103 8.75 -17.10 -9.67
CA LEU A 103 9.12 -15.74 -10.02
C LEU A 103 9.20 -14.83 -8.79
N TYR A 104 8.28 -15.01 -7.84
CA TYR A 104 8.29 -14.26 -6.58
C TYR A 104 9.46 -14.70 -5.68
N GLY A 105 9.81 -15.99 -5.73
CA GLY A 105 10.83 -16.64 -4.93
C GLY A 105 10.42 -16.97 -3.49
N ALA A 106 9.11 -16.91 -3.18
CA ALA A 106 8.52 -17.24 -1.88
C ALA A 106 6.98 -17.39 -2.00
N PHE A 107 6.28 -17.52 -0.86
CA PHE A 107 4.82 -17.40 -0.83
C PHE A 107 4.39 -15.96 -1.14
N THR A 108 3.56 -15.78 -2.16
CA THR A 108 3.18 -14.46 -2.68
C THR A 108 2.26 -13.66 -1.76
N THR A 109 1.68 -14.31 -0.75
CA THR A 109 0.85 -13.69 0.28
C THR A 109 1.65 -13.10 1.42
N ASP A 110 2.95 -13.42 1.52
CA ASP A 110 3.83 -12.95 2.58
C ASP A 110 4.59 -11.71 2.09
N ALA A 111 4.68 -10.67 2.92
CA ALA A 111 5.43 -9.47 2.58
C ALA A 111 6.94 -9.67 2.79
N TYR A 112 7.74 -9.03 1.94
CA TYR A 112 9.21 -9.07 1.98
C TYR A 112 9.77 -7.67 1.77
N SER A 113 10.96 -7.39 2.31
CA SER A 113 11.49 -6.02 2.26
C SER A 113 12.00 -5.64 0.87
N HIS A 114 12.67 -6.57 0.17
CA HIS A 114 13.26 -6.29 -1.13
C HIS A 114 13.43 -7.54 -2.00
N THR A 115 13.59 -7.34 -3.31
CA THR A 115 13.92 -8.38 -4.30
C THR A 115 15.10 -7.90 -5.15
N PRO A 116 16.33 -8.42 -4.90
CA PRO A 116 17.50 -8.18 -5.75
C PRO A 116 17.36 -8.81 -7.14
N GLU A 117 18.06 -8.27 -8.13
CA GLU A 117 18.04 -8.73 -9.53
C GLU A 117 18.27 -10.25 -9.69
N ASN A 118 19.18 -10.83 -8.90
CA ASN A 118 19.62 -12.22 -9.04
C ASN A 118 19.00 -13.17 -8.00
N SER A 119 17.90 -12.80 -7.35
CA SER A 119 17.26 -13.64 -6.32
C SER A 119 15.77 -13.36 -6.16
N GLY A 120 15.08 -14.28 -5.48
CA GLY A 120 13.70 -14.07 -5.03
C GLY A 120 13.54 -13.05 -3.91
N ALA A 121 12.32 -12.89 -3.40
CA ALA A 121 11.98 -12.00 -2.28
C ALA A 121 12.81 -12.28 -1.00
N GLN A 122 13.28 -11.23 -0.34
CA GLN A 122 14.21 -11.28 0.81
C GLN A 122 13.66 -10.51 2.01
N GLN A 123 14.03 -10.97 3.23
CA GLN A 123 13.63 -10.41 4.53
C GLN A 123 12.10 -10.43 4.77
N PRO A 124 11.55 -11.57 5.23
CA PRO A 124 10.11 -11.75 5.40
C PRO A 124 9.51 -10.95 6.56
N GLY A 125 8.23 -10.62 6.43
CA GLY A 125 7.34 -10.25 7.52
C GLY A 125 7.28 -8.75 7.79
N MET A 126 8.04 -8.26 8.77
CA MET A 126 7.82 -6.96 9.42
C MET A 126 8.38 -5.76 8.63
N THR A 127 8.09 -5.68 7.34
CA THR A 127 8.40 -4.52 6.48
C THR A 127 7.33 -3.43 6.60
N GLY A 128 7.73 -2.17 6.48
CA GLY A 128 6.80 -1.04 6.44
C GLY A 128 5.84 -1.05 5.24
N GLN A 129 6.08 -1.89 4.23
CA GLN A 129 5.18 -2.12 3.10
C GLN A 129 3.73 -2.39 3.56
N VAL A 130 3.56 -3.25 4.56
CA VAL A 130 2.22 -3.76 4.93
C VAL A 130 1.25 -2.65 5.35
N LYS A 131 1.76 -1.56 5.94
CA LYS A 131 0.89 -0.45 6.34
C LYS A 131 0.36 0.32 5.12
N GLU A 132 1.17 0.47 4.07
CA GLU A 132 0.78 1.20 2.87
C GLU A 132 -0.22 0.37 2.06
N ASP A 133 -0.04 -0.96 2.03
CA ASP A 133 -0.95 -1.88 1.37
C ASP A 133 -2.32 -1.98 2.08
N ILE A 134 -2.34 -1.92 3.42
CA ILE A 134 -3.59 -1.82 4.20
C ILE A 134 -4.36 -0.54 3.85
N LEU A 135 -3.67 0.61 3.82
CA LEU A 135 -4.29 1.89 3.45
C LEU A 135 -4.81 1.85 2.02
N SER A 136 -3.99 1.34 1.09
CA SER A 136 -4.36 1.17 -0.32
C SER A 136 -5.60 0.28 -0.46
N ARG A 137 -5.71 -0.79 0.33
CA ARG A 137 -6.88 -1.69 0.29
C ARG A 137 -8.16 -1.01 0.78
N PHE A 138 -8.11 -0.18 1.81
CA PHE A 138 -9.28 0.63 2.21
C PHE A 138 -9.65 1.66 1.14
N GLY A 139 -8.67 2.25 0.48
CA GLY A 139 -8.90 3.12 -0.67
C GLY A 139 -9.49 2.38 -1.88
N GLU A 140 -9.17 1.10 -2.12
CA GLU A 140 -9.81 0.29 -3.17
C GLU A 140 -11.29 0.04 -2.87
N PHE A 141 -11.61 -0.25 -1.60
CA PHE A 141 -13.01 -0.32 -1.14
C PHE A 141 -13.71 1.03 -1.18
N GLY A 142 -12.99 2.13 -1.41
CA GLY A 142 -13.55 3.47 -1.46
C GLY A 142 -13.97 4.00 -0.09
N VAL A 143 -13.40 3.51 1.00
CA VAL A 143 -13.74 3.97 2.35
C VAL A 143 -13.04 5.31 2.60
N VAL A 144 -13.82 6.39 2.64
CA VAL A 144 -13.33 7.75 2.89
C VAL A 144 -13.95 8.27 4.16
N VAL A 145 -13.15 8.91 5.02
CA VAL A 145 -13.67 9.64 6.18
C VAL A 145 -13.56 11.13 5.89
N ARG A 146 -14.68 11.83 5.84
CA ARG A 146 -14.78 13.27 5.60
C ARG A 146 -15.88 13.86 6.46
N ASP A 147 -15.65 15.02 7.07
CA ASP A 147 -16.64 15.72 7.89
C ASP A 147 -17.30 14.81 8.94
N SER A 148 -16.48 13.94 9.57
CA SER A 148 -16.89 12.94 10.57
C SER A 148 -17.89 11.88 10.07
N LYS A 149 -18.00 11.70 8.75
CA LYS A 149 -18.83 10.66 8.12
C LYS A 149 -17.96 9.62 7.42
N ILE A 150 -18.46 8.38 7.38
CA ILE A 150 -17.92 7.33 6.52
C ILE A 150 -18.64 7.41 5.17
N THR A 151 -17.90 7.65 4.10
CA THR A 151 -18.39 7.71 2.73
C THR A 151 -17.81 6.56 1.91
N PHE A 152 -18.61 5.98 1.02
CA PHE A 152 -18.21 4.91 0.12
C PHE A 152 -18.09 5.42 -1.33
N ILE A 153 -16.87 5.40 -1.88
CA ILE A 153 -16.54 5.80 -3.25
C ILE A 153 -15.71 4.69 -3.92
N PRO A 154 -16.28 3.51 -4.23
CA PRO A 154 -15.53 2.31 -4.66
C PRO A 154 -15.05 2.38 -6.13
N ALA A 155 -14.45 3.50 -6.55
CA ALA A 155 -14.09 3.78 -7.94
C ALA A 155 -12.89 2.98 -8.48
N LEU A 156 -12.15 2.30 -7.59
CA LEU A 156 -11.06 1.36 -7.90
C LEU A 156 -11.40 -0.09 -7.53
N LEU A 157 -12.63 -0.39 -7.14
CA LEU A 157 -13.03 -1.77 -6.85
C LEU A 157 -13.33 -2.51 -8.16
N LYS A 158 -12.74 -3.69 -8.35
CA LYS A 158 -13.02 -4.52 -9.54
C LYS A 158 -14.23 -5.43 -9.29
N LYS A 159 -15.11 -5.55 -10.29
CA LYS A 159 -16.27 -6.46 -10.29
C LYS A 159 -15.87 -7.93 -10.05
N ASP A 160 -14.70 -8.35 -10.49
CA ASP A 160 -14.19 -9.72 -10.31
C ASP A 160 -13.80 -10.07 -8.86
N GLU A 161 -13.77 -9.09 -7.95
CA GLU A 161 -13.55 -9.33 -6.52
C GLU A 161 -14.81 -9.86 -5.80
N PHE A 162 -15.98 -9.76 -6.44
CA PHE A 162 -17.24 -10.25 -5.88
C PHE A 162 -17.34 -11.78 -5.97
N LEU A 163 -17.99 -12.39 -4.98
CA LEU A 163 -18.15 -13.83 -4.92
C LEU A 163 -18.94 -14.37 -6.12
N LYS A 164 -18.41 -15.44 -6.73
CA LYS A 164 -19.08 -16.21 -7.79
C LYS A 164 -20.03 -17.29 -7.23
N ALA A 165 -19.91 -17.61 -5.94
CA ALA A 165 -20.73 -18.60 -5.25
C ALA A 165 -20.81 -18.24 -3.76
N SER A 166 -21.84 -18.75 -3.07
CA SER A 166 -22.04 -18.45 -1.65
C SER A 166 -20.89 -18.96 -0.78
N LYS A 167 -20.50 -18.17 0.23
CA LYS A 167 -19.48 -18.51 1.23
C LYS A 167 -19.87 -17.99 2.61
N ILE A 168 -19.28 -18.57 3.65
CA ILE A 168 -19.40 -18.07 5.02
C ILE A 168 -18.26 -17.09 5.28
N PHE A 169 -18.60 -15.89 5.75
CA PHE A 169 -17.68 -14.90 6.28
C PHE A 169 -17.66 -15.00 7.81
N ASP A 170 -16.59 -15.60 8.33
CA ASP A 170 -16.32 -15.64 9.77
C ASP A 170 -15.58 -14.37 10.21
N TYR A 171 -16.04 -13.74 11.28
CA TYR A 171 -15.40 -12.55 11.85
C TYR A 171 -15.57 -12.51 13.37
N TYR A 172 -14.86 -11.58 14.02
CA TYR A 172 -15.03 -11.28 15.44
C TYR A 172 -15.68 -9.91 15.59
N ASP A 173 -16.74 -9.82 16.38
CA ASP A 173 -17.38 -8.55 16.73
C ASP A 173 -16.54 -7.74 17.73
N VAL A 174 -16.99 -6.52 18.05
CA VAL A 174 -16.31 -5.61 18.99
C VAL A 174 -16.22 -6.17 20.42
N ASN A 175 -17.04 -7.18 20.76
CA ASN A 175 -17.00 -7.88 22.03
C ASN A 175 -16.15 -9.17 21.97
N ASN A 176 -15.35 -9.33 20.91
CA ASN A 176 -14.48 -10.49 20.67
C ASN A 176 -15.27 -11.82 20.57
N LYS A 177 -16.53 -11.77 20.15
CA LYS A 177 -17.32 -12.99 19.90
C LYS A 177 -17.22 -13.38 18.44
N LYS A 178 -16.96 -14.66 18.19
CA LYS A 178 -16.99 -15.22 16.84
C LYS A 178 -18.41 -15.17 16.30
N GLN A 179 -18.55 -14.58 15.12
CA GLN A 179 -19.79 -14.48 14.36
C GLN A 179 -19.57 -15.06 12.95
N SER A 180 -20.66 -15.42 12.29
CA SER A 180 -20.64 -15.90 10.91
C SER A 180 -21.76 -15.24 10.11
N LEU A 181 -21.47 -14.90 8.86
CA LEU A 181 -22.43 -14.33 7.91
C LEU A 181 -22.37 -15.09 6.59
N THR A 182 -23.52 -15.56 6.09
CA THR A 182 -23.60 -16.10 4.73
C THR A 182 -23.55 -14.96 3.73
N LEU A 183 -22.55 -14.99 2.85
CA LEU A 183 -22.45 -14.13 1.68
C LEU A 183 -22.96 -14.90 0.47
N ASN A 184 -23.84 -14.29 -0.32
CA ASN A 184 -24.32 -14.86 -1.57
C ASN A 184 -23.42 -14.46 -2.75
N GLN A 185 -23.69 -15.06 -3.92
CA GLN A 185 -23.08 -14.59 -5.17
C GLN A 185 -23.33 -13.08 -5.35
N GLY A 186 -22.33 -12.35 -5.85
CA GLY A 186 -22.40 -10.91 -6.03
C GLY A 186 -22.21 -10.12 -4.74
N MET A 187 -21.75 -10.75 -3.65
CA MET A 187 -21.37 -10.09 -2.40
C MET A 187 -19.87 -10.16 -2.14
N LEU A 188 -19.38 -9.17 -1.39
CA LEU A 188 -18.02 -9.07 -0.84
C LEU A 188 -18.15 -8.52 0.58
N ALA A 189 -17.32 -8.98 1.52
CA ALA A 189 -17.33 -8.44 2.88
C ALA A 189 -15.94 -8.11 3.40
N PHE A 190 -15.89 -7.10 4.27
CA PHE A 190 -14.73 -6.69 5.05
C PHE A 190 -15.23 -6.08 6.38
N THR A 191 -14.33 -5.49 7.16
CA THR A 191 -14.72 -4.80 8.40
C THR A 191 -14.12 -3.40 8.48
N ILE A 192 -14.86 -2.48 9.10
CA ILE A 192 -14.37 -1.17 9.52
C ILE A 192 -14.59 -1.09 11.03
N CYS A 193 -13.53 -0.88 11.82
CA CYS A 193 -13.61 -0.88 13.28
C CYS A 193 -14.32 -2.12 13.87
N GLN A 194 -14.12 -3.30 13.26
CA GLN A 194 -14.81 -4.57 13.56
C GLN A 194 -16.31 -4.64 13.28
N VAL A 195 -16.91 -3.58 12.71
CA VAL A 195 -18.26 -3.66 12.15
C VAL A 195 -18.18 -4.27 10.75
N PRO A 196 -18.94 -5.34 10.45
CA PRO A 196 -18.95 -5.93 9.12
C PRO A 196 -19.59 -4.98 8.12
N VAL A 197 -18.92 -4.82 6.98
CA VAL A 197 -19.40 -4.10 5.81
C VAL A 197 -19.56 -5.11 4.68
N VAL A 198 -20.74 -5.14 4.06
CA VAL A 198 -21.04 -6.03 2.92
C VAL A 198 -21.37 -5.20 1.71
N PHE A 199 -20.53 -5.32 0.68
CA PHE A 199 -20.82 -4.78 -0.63
C PHE A 199 -21.68 -5.77 -1.41
N ILE A 200 -22.67 -5.25 -2.13
CA ILE A 200 -23.66 -6.03 -2.88
C ILE A 200 -23.77 -5.42 -4.28
N LEU A 201 -23.59 -6.23 -5.32
CA LEU A 201 -23.87 -5.78 -6.68
C LEU A 201 -25.36 -5.48 -6.84
N ALA A 202 -25.68 -4.25 -7.25
CA ALA A 202 -27.04 -3.75 -7.42
C ALA A 202 -27.12 -2.78 -8.60
N LYS A 203 -28.33 -2.35 -8.95
CA LYS A 203 -28.56 -1.32 -9.99
C LYS A 203 -28.47 0.11 -9.47
N GLU A 204 -28.62 0.27 -8.16
CA GLU A 204 -28.66 1.58 -7.51
C GLU A 204 -27.71 1.56 -6.31
N ASN A 205 -27.03 2.69 -6.15
CA ASN A 205 -26.09 2.92 -5.07
C ASN A 205 -26.86 3.36 -3.82
N THR A 206 -26.75 2.61 -2.73
CA THR A 206 -27.41 2.94 -1.46
C THR A 206 -26.68 2.28 -0.29
N VAL A 207 -26.76 2.90 0.89
CA VAL A 207 -26.19 2.39 2.13
C VAL A 207 -27.32 2.09 3.11
N PHE A 208 -27.33 0.87 3.64
CA PHE A 208 -28.21 0.45 4.72
C PHE A 208 -27.41 0.11 5.97
N VAL A 209 -27.76 0.72 7.09
CA VAL A 209 -27.20 0.41 8.40
C VAL A 209 -28.21 -0.39 9.19
N THR A 210 -27.85 -1.61 9.59
CA THR A 210 -28.66 -2.40 10.53
C THR A 210 -28.08 -2.24 11.93
N MET A 211 -28.92 -1.81 12.86
CA MET A 211 -28.59 -1.63 14.28
C MET A 211 -28.65 -2.98 15.03
N LYS A 212 -28.12 -3.02 16.27
CA LYS A 212 -28.18 -4.25 17.10
C LYS A 212 -29.57 -4.68 17.49
N ASP A 213 -30.50 -3.73 17.67
CA ASP A 213 -31.91 -4.02 17.96
C ASP A 213 -32.68 -4.59 16.75
N GLY A 214 -32.04 -4.64 15.58
CA GLY A 214 -32.62 -5.15 14.34
C GLY A 214 -33.28 -4.07 13.48
N SER A 215 -33.39 -2.82 13.96
CA SER A 215 -33.83 -1.70 13.12
C SER A 215 -32.83 -1.46 11.98
N ALA A 216 -33.35 -0.97 10.85
CA ALA A 216 -32.56 -0.68 9.67
C ALA A 216 -32.84 0.75 9.22
N ILE A 217 -31.77 1.46 8.86
CA ILE A 217 -31.81 2.84 8.41
C ILE A 217 -31.20 2.88 7.02
N GLU A 218 -31.97 3.35 6.05
CA GLU A 218 -31.47 3.69 4.72
C GLU A 218 -30.85 5.08 4.77
N MET A 219 -29.63 5.22 4.28
CA MET A 219 -28.95 6.51 4.21
C MET A 219 -29.33 7.23 2.92
N ASP A 220 -29.32 8.57 2.98
CA ASP A 220 -29.38 9.40 1.79
C ASP A 220 -27.99 9.42 1.11
N GLY A 221 -27.87 8.73 -0.02
CA GLY A 221 -26.63 8.61 -0.77
C GLY A 221 -25.67 7.54 -0.23
N MET A 222 -24.37 7.79 -0.39
CA MET A 222 -23.30 6.82 -0.13
C MET A 222 -22.53 7.13 1.17
N GLU A 223 -23.20 7.77 2.13
CA GLU A 223 -22.59 8.23 3.38
C GLU A 223 -23.35 7.68 4.58
N ILE A 224 -22.62 7.26 5.62
CA ILE A 224 -23.17 7.03 6.95
C ILE A 224 -23.16 8.38 7.67
N ASP A 225 -24.26 8.74 8.33
CA ASP A 225 -24.34 10.01 9.07
C ASP A 225 -23.27 10.13 10.18
N THR A 226 -23.09 11.35 10.69
CA THR A 226 -22.06 11.65 11.69
C THR A 226 -22.22 10.85 12.99
N ALA A 227 -23.46 10.65 13.46
CA ALA A 227 -23.72 9.99 14.73
C ALA A 227 -23.38 8.49 14.64
N LEU A 228 -23.85 7.82 13.58
CA LEU A 228 -23.56 6.41 13.32
C LEU A 228 -22.08 6.19 13.00
N SER A 229 -21.45 7.08 12.23
CA SER A 229 -20.01 7.02 11.94
C SER A 229 -19.19 7.11 13.22
N GLN A 230 -19.51 8.06 14.11
CA GLN A 230 -18.87 8.19 15.41
C GLN A 230 -19.02 6.92 16.25
N SER A 231 -20.21 6.33 16.27
CA SER A 231 -20.47 5.08 17.01
C SER A 231 -19.63 3.91 16.49
N ILE A 232 -19.44 3.82 15.16
CA ILE A 232 -18.53 2.83 14.53
C ILE A 232 -17.07 3.11 14.93
N PHE A 233 -16.62 4.37 14.89
CA PHE A 233 -15.24 4.74 15.27
C PHE A 233 -14.94 4.42 16.73
N GLN A 234 -15.91 4.65 17.61
CA GLN A 234 -15.81 4.42 19.05
C GLN A 234 -16.10 2.97 19.46
N ARG A 235 -16.52 2.12 18.52
CA ARG A 235 -16.84 0.69 18.74
C ARG A 235 -17.90 0.47 19.82
N GLU A 236 -18.95 1.28 19.83
CA GLU A 236 -19.99 1.26 20.88
C GLU A 236 -20.96 0.05 20.78
N ASP A 237 -20.73 -0.87 19.84
CA ASP A 237 -21.60 -2.02 19.56
C ASP A 237 -23.05 -1.67 19.20
N THR A 238 -23.33 -0.46 18.70
CA THR A 238 -24.70 -0.07 18.30
C THR A 238 -25.06 -0.55 16.90
N VAL A 239 -24.10 -0.50 15.98
CA VAL A 239 -24.24 -0.91 14.58
C VAL A 239 -23.88 -2.39 14.44
N ARG A 240 -24.82 -3.19 13.92
CA ARG A 240 -24.63 -4.62 13.69
C ARG A 240 -23.91 -4.89 12.36
N ILE A 241 -24.32 -4.22 11.29
CA ILE A 241 -23.80 -4.46 9.94
C ILE A 241 -24.13 -3.28 9.03
N VAL A 242 -23.21 -2.93 8.15
CA VAL A 242 -23.42 -1.97 7.06
C VAL A 242 -23.53 -2.75 5.75
N ARG A 243 -24.57 -2.50 4.96
CA ARG A 243 -24.70 -3.01 3.60
C ARG A 243 -24.61 -1.86 2.61
N VAL A 244 -23.79 -2.03 1.60
CA VAL A 244 -23.57 -1.02 0.55
C VAL A 244 -23.90 -1.67 -0.77
N SER A 245 -25.01 -1.26 -1.36
CA SER A 245 -25.38 -1.62 -2.72
C SER A 245 -24.58 -0.77 -3.69
N ILE A 246 -23.95 -1.40 -4.67
CA ILE A 246 -23.07 -0.71 -5.62
C ILE A 246 -23.31 -1.18 -7.06
N ASP A 247 -23.35 -0.21 -7.97
CA ASP A 247 -23.32 -0.41 -9.42
C ASP A 247 -21.85 -0.32 -9.89
N VAL A 248 -21.23 -1.47 -10.12
CA VAL A 248 -19.82 -1.64 -10.54
C VAL A 248 -19.73 -2.26 -11.93
#